data_AF-X1NV48-F1
#
_entry.id   AF-X1NV48-F1
#
_cell.length_a   1.000
_cell.length_b   1.000
_cell.length_c   1.000
_cell.angle_alpha   90.00
_cell.angle_beta   90.00
_cell.angle_gamma   90.00
#
_symmetry.space_group_name_H-M   'P 1'
#
loop_
_entity.id
_entity.type
_entity.pdbx_description
1 polymer ?
#
loop_
_entity_poly.entity_id
_entity_poly.type
_entity_poly.pdbx_seq_one_letter_code
_entity_poly.pdbx_strand_id
1 'polypeptide(L)' 'MFDVSKMNIKCRDCGTEITQLPFNPDPERLDSIRCQDCMRKFREQRPRRF' A
#
# COMPACT_ATOMS: atom_id res chain seq x y z
N MET A 1 4.10 3.33 14.76
CA MET A 1 3.01 3.62 13.80
C MET A 1 3.18 5.07 13.40
N PHE A 2 3.48 5.33 12.13
CA PHE A 2 3.59 6.71 11.63
C PHE A 2 2.23 7.10 11.05
N ASP A 3 1.70 8.23 11.51
CA ASP A 3 0.44 8.77 11.02
C ASP A 3 0.73 9.54 9.73
N VAL A 4 0.27 8.98 8.61
CA VAL A 4 0.54 9.49 7.27
C VAL A 4 -0.70 10.11 6.63
N SER A 5 -1.77 10.28 7.42
CA SER A 5 -3.05 10.82 6.98
C SER A 5 -2.91 12.19 6.29
N LYS A 6 -1.88 12.97 6.64
CA LYS A 6 -1.57 14.28 6.02
C LYS A 6 -0.82 14.19 4.68
N MET A 7 -0.31 13.02 4.31
CA MET A 7 0.48 12.80 3.09
C MET A 7 -0.38 12.37 1.89
N ASN A 8 -1.71 12.30 2.02
CA ASN A 8 -2.64 11.93 0.94
C ASN A 8 -2.18 10.70 0.14
N ILE A 9 -1.60 9.71 0.84
CA ILE A 9 -1.04 8.52 0.19
C ILE A 9 -2.21 7.67 -0.29
N LYS A 10 -2.31 7.50 -1.60
CA LYS A 10 -3.36 6.69 -2.23
C LYS A 10 -2.78 5.39 -2.75
N CYS A 11 -3.53 4.31 -2.55
CA CYS A 11 -3.19 3.04 -3.16
C CYS A 11 -3.15 3.20 -4.69
N ARG A 12 -2.05 2.78 -5.32
CA ARG A 12 -1.90 2.85 -6.78
C ARG A 12 -3.00 2.12 -7.55
N ASP A 13 -3.48 0.99 -7.04
CA ASP A 13 -4.42 0.12 -7.75
C ASP A 13 -5.88 0.50 -7.54
N CYS A 14 -6.24 1.04 -6.37
CA CYS A 14 -7.65 1.29 -6.01
C CYS A 14 -7.95 2.72 -5.56
N GLY A 15 -6.94 3.58 -5.41
CA GLY A 15 -7.11 4.97 -4.99
C GLY A 15 -7.48 5.17 -3.51
N THR A 16 -7.55 4.10 -2.72
CA THR A 16 -7.88 4.18 -1.29
C THR A 16 -6.81 4.94 -0.51
N GLU A 17 -7.25 5.86 0.35
CA GLU A 17 -6.37 6.63 1.23
C GLU A 17 -5.81 5.75 2.36
N ILE A 18 -4.50 5.82 2.55
CA ILE A 18 -3.78 5.08 3.57
C ILE A 18 -3.43 6.07 4.69
N THR A 19 -4.05 5.88 5.85
CA THR A 19 -3.92 6.77 7.02
C THR A 19 -2.80 6.33 7.97
N GLN A 20 -2.47 5.03 7.97
CA GLN A 20 -1.54 4.45 8.92
C GLN A 20 -0.61 3.46 8.22
N LEU A 21 0.71 3.63 8.40
CA LEU A 21 1.70 2.63 8.01
C LEU A 21 2.56 2.20 9.22
N PRO A 22 2.92 0.91 9.30
CA PRO A 22 3.81 0.40 10.33
C PRO A 22 5.29 0.77 10.09
N PHE A 23 5.64 1.28 8.91
CA PHE A 23 6.98 1.70 8.51
C PHE A 23 6.98 3.16 8.05
N ASN A 24 8.15 3.79 8.03
CA ASN A 24 8.33 5.16 7.56
C ASN A 24 7.90 5.25 6.07
N PRO A 25 6.92 6.09 5.70
CA PRO A 25 6.56 6.28 4.30
C PRO A 25 7.76 6.89 3.54
N ASP A 26 8.32 6.14 2.60
CA ASP A 26 9.31 6.70 1.67
C ASP A 26 8.58 7.64 0.71
N PRO A 27 8.88 8.96 0.68
CA PRO A 27 8.22 9.93 -0.20
C PRO A 27 8.43 9.59 -1.68
N GLU A 28 9.53 8.93 -2.04
CA GLU A 28 9.82 8.47 -3.41
C GLU A 28 9.01 7.24 -3.84
N ARG A 29 8.40 6.51 -2.90
CA ARG A 29 7.66 5.26 -3.17
C ARG A 29 6.16 5.40 -2.98
N LEU A 30 5.66 6.60 -2.69
CA LEU A 30 4.24 6.86 -2.50
C LEU A 30 3.39 6.41 -3.70
N ASP A 31 3.87 6.65 -4.92
CA ASP A 31 3.19 6.24 -6.17
C ASP A 31 3.14 4.73 -6.41
N SER A 32 3.91 3.95 -5.65
CA SER A 32 3.98 2.49 -5.77
C SER A 32 3.45 1.75 -4.54
N ILE A 33 2.95 2.48 -3.54
CA ILE A 33 2.34 1.90 -2.36
C ILE A 33 0.99 1.29 -2.73
N ARG A 34 0.75 0.10 -2.18
CA ARG A 34 -0.50 -0.65 -2.29
C ARG A 34 -1.11 -0.81 -0.91
N CYS A 35 -2.43 -0.70 -0.83
CA CYS A 35 -3.15 -1.04 0.39
C CYS A 35 -3.05 -2.54 0.69
N GLN A 36 -3.40 -2.91 1.91
CA GLN A 36 -3.35 -4.29 2.37
C GLN A 36 -4.22 -5.23 1.50
N ASP A 37 -5.38 -4.77 1.04
CA ASP A 37 -6.26 -5.52 0.15
C ASP A 37 -5.63 -5.79 -1.22
N CYS A 38 -5.08 -4.76 -1.87
CA CYS A 38 -4.41 -4.93 -3.16
C CYS A 38 -3.16 -5.81 -3.02
N MET A 39 -2.42 -5.68 -1.91
CA MET A 39 -1.30 -6.57 -1.60
C MET A 39 -1.77 -8.01 -1.41
N ARG A 40 -2.90 -8.23 -0.74
CA ARG A 40 -3.50 -9.57 -0.55
C ARG A 40 -3.93 -10.18 -1.88
N LYS A 41 -4.69 -9.44 -2.69
CA LYS A 41 -5.11 -9.86 -4.04
C LYS A 41 -3.91 -10.19 -4.93
N PHE A 42 -2.87 -9.36 -4.88
CA PHE A 42 -1.64 -9.60 -5.62
C PHE A 42 -0.93 -10.88 -5.17
N ARG A 43 -0.94 -11.18 -3.86
CA ARG A 43 -0.41 -12.45 -3.33
C ARG A 43 -1.25 -13.65 -3.73
N GLU A 44 -2.58 -13.50 -3.79
CA GLU A 44 -3.51 -14.54 -4.21
C GLU A 44 -3.39 -14.87 -5.71
N GLN A 45 -3.15 -13.86 -6.55
CA GLN A 45 -2.97 -14.05 -8.01
C GLN A 45 -1.63 -14.68 -8.38
N ARG A 46 -0.62 -14.67 -7.48
CA ARG A 46 0.64 -15.36 -7.76
C ARG A 46 0.35 -16.86 -7.74
N PRO A 47 0.50 -17.59 -8.87
CA PRO A 47 0.31 -19.03 -8.85
C PRO A 47 1.25 -19.58 -7.78
N ARG A 48 0.67 -20.33 -6.82
CA ARG A 48 1.46 -21.07 -5.84
C ARG A 48 2.38 -21.96 -6.66
N ARG A 49 3.66 -21.59 -6.74
CA ARG A 49 4.67 -22.42 -7.40
C ARG A 49 4.76 -23.68 -6.54
N PHE A 50 4.14 -24.75 -7.05
CA PHE A 50 4.25 -26.11 -6.54
C PHE A 50 5.62 -26.68 -6.89
#